data_AF-A0A7X6LS25-F1
#
_entry.id   AF-A0A7X6LS25-F1
#
_cell.length_a   1.000
_cell.length_b   1.000
_cell.length_c   1.000
_cell.angle_alpha   90.00
_cell.angle_beta   90.00
_cell.angle_gamma   90.00
#
_symmetry.space_group_name_H-M   'P 1'
#
loop_
_entity.id
_entity.type
_entity.pdbx_description
1 polymer ?
#
loop_
_entity_poly.entity_id
_entity_poly.type
_entity_poly.pdbx_seq_one_letter_code
_entity_poly.pdbx_strand_id
1 'polypeptide(L)'
;MSRGKAVIGIKPEYRCTWDSTKRFLAVESSSFAVHPYAQPGLDPLFRVEYLRSSSRNSPTSHFHVHAHRDEFTHLLGFATKLDTQKSAQVNTYFKRGTLLSDFHFPTGGPRFRPCLEDVLEVLRVEFDLDVDNATWQRQLRTAREKWRRIQTAAAVRDCPDEAVRVLIEDFDLPVPEGWSAPACDVEKMARS
;
A
#
# COMPACT_ATOMS: atom_id res chain seq x y z
N MET A 1 10.96 19.83 20.05
CA MET A 1 10.66 20.82 18.98
C MET A 1 11.90 21.10 18.13
N SER A 2 11.80 20.96 16.80
CA SER A 2 12.93 21.07 15.84
C SER A 2 13.49 22.48 15.60
N ARG A 3 12.99 23.50 16.32
CA ARG A 3 13.36 24.93 16.16
C ARG A 3 13.24 25.41 14.69
N GLY A 4 12.22 24.95 13.97
CA GLY A 4 11.96 25.34 12.58
C GLY A 4 12.78 24.59 11.53
N LYS A 5 13.62 23.61 11.91
CA LYS A 5 14.31 22.75 10.94
C LYS A 5 13.36 21.69 10.40
N ALA A 6 13.39 21.48 9.09
CA ALA A 6 12.72 20.35 8.44
C ALA A 6 13.43 19.05 8.82
N VAL A 7 12.76 18.20 9.60
CA VAL A 7 13.32 16.93 10.09
C VAL A 7 12.86 15.73 9.26
N ILE A 8 11.75 15.88 8.54
CA ILE A 8 11.14 14.84 7.74
C ILE A 8 10.45 15.46 6.53
N GLY A 9 10.51 14.79 5.38
CA GLY A 9 9.75 15.15 4.20
C GLY A 9 9.01 13.96 3.64
N ILE A 10 7.92 14.22 2.94
CA ILE A 10 7.16 13.19 2.23
C ILE A 10 7.08 13.58 0.75
N LYS A 11 7.29 12.60 -0.13
CA LYS A 11 7.12 12.74 -1.57
C LYS A 11 5.99 11.81 -2.01
N PRO A 12 4.75 12.32 -2.14
CA PRO A 12 3.64 11.57 -2.69
C PRO A 12 3.66 11.64 -4.21
N GLU A 13 3.59 10.48 -4.86
CA GLU A 13 3.50 10.35 -6.31
C GLU A 13 2.33 9.45 -6.67
N TYR A 14 1.56 9.86 -7.68
CA TYR A 14 0.44 9.10 -8.21
C TYR A 14 0.52 9.04 -9.73
N ARG A 15 0.29 7.85 -10.28
CA ARG A 15 -0.03 7.65 -11.69
C ARG A 15 -1.46 7.17 -11.76
N CYS A 16 -2.28 7.88 -12.54
CA CYS A 16 -3.69 7.55 -12.69
C CYS A 16 -3.99 7.13 -14.12
N THR A 17 -5.01 6.29 -14.27
CA THR A 17 -5.57 5.83 -15.54
C THR A 17 -7.09 5.72 -15.39
N TRP A 18 -7.79 5.35 -16.45
CA TRP A 18 -9.20 5.02 -16.36
C TRP A 18 -9.41 3.64 -15.72
N ASP A 19 -10.50 3.46 -14.98
CA ASP A 19 -10.91 2.13 -14.52
C ASP A 19 -11.34 1.23 -15.70
N SER A 20 -11.55 -0.06 -15.44
CA SER A 20 -11.93 -1.03 -16.49
C SER A 20 -13.26 -0.67 -17.15
N THR A 21 -14.15 0.05 -16.44
CA THR A 21 -15.43 0.52 -17.00
C THR A 21 -15.35 1.89 -17.67
N LYS A 22 -14.18 2.55 -17.66
CA LYS A 22 -13.94 3.91 -18.18
C LYS A 22 -14.88 4.99 -17.59
N ARG A 23 -15.35 4.78 -16.36
CA ARG A 23 -16.26 5.69 -15.67
C ARG A 23 -15.58 6.50 -14.58
N PHE A 24 -14.47 5.99 -14.04
CA PHE A 24 -13.79 6.60 -12.90
C PHE A 24 -12.28 6.70 -13.13
N LEU A 25 -11.67 7.76 -12.59
CA LEU A 25 -10.23 7.84 -12.48
C LEU A 25 -9.76 6.82 -11.43
N ALA A 26 -8.82 5.96 -11.82
CA ALA A 26 -8.24 4.95 -10.97
C ALA A 26 -6.74 5.15 -10.82
N VAL A 27 -6.22 4.83 -9.64
CA VAL A 27 -4.78 4.81 -9.39
C VAL A 27 -4.19 3.58 -10.07
N GLU A 28 -3.26 3.81 -10.99
CA GLU A 28 -2.42 2.78 -11.62
C GLU A 28 -1.23 2.45 -10.72
N SER A 29 -0.59 3.49 -10.18
CA SER A 29 0.44 3.34 -9.16
C SER A 29 0.46 4.52 -8.19
N SER A 30 0.93 4.28 -6.98
CA SER A 30 1.25 5.34 -6.02
C SER A 30 2.50 5.01 -5.23
N SER A 31 3.25 6.04 -4.84
CA SER A 31 4.41 5.93 -3.97
C SER A 31 4.39 7.06 -2.94
N PHE A 32 4.50 6.70 -1.66
CA PHE A 32 4.67 7.64 -0.56
C PHE A 32 6.06 7.41 0.04
N ALA A 33 7.05 8.16 -0.43
CA ALA A 33 8.41 8.07 0.07
C ALA A 33 8.63 9.09 1.18
N VAL A 34 9.05 8.61 2.36
CA VAL A 34 9.36 9.47 3.51
C VAL A 34 10.86 9.62 3.60
N HIS A 35 11.38 10.85 3.58
CA HIS A 35 12.80 11.14 3.57
C HIS A 35 13.26 11.84 4.85
N PRO A 36 14.47 11.54 5.35
CA PRO A 36 15.07 12.31 6.43
C PRO A 36 15.38 13.73 5.96
N TYR A 37 15.27 14.70 6.87
CA TYR A 37 15.65 16.10 6.67
C TYR A 37 14.95 16.82 5.51
N ALA A 38 13.82 16.28 5.05
CA ALA A 38 13.10 16.75 3.87
C ALA A 38 13.96 16.89 2.61
N GLN A 39 14.93 16.00 2.42
CA GLN A 39 15.82 15.99 1.25
C GLN A 39 15.49 14.80 0.32
N PRO A 40 14.84 15.03 -0.84
CA PRO A 40 14.45 13.97 -1.78
C PRO A 40 15.60 13.24 -2.51
N GLY A 41 16.87 13.44 -2.09
CA GLY A 41 18.04 12.79 -2.67
C GLY A 41 18.75 11.80 -1.73
N LEU A 42 18.35 11.75 -0.45
CA LEU A 42 18.78 10.71 0.48
C LEU A 42 17.88 9.48 0.33
N ASP A 43 18.42 8.32 0.69
CA ASP A 43 17.60 7.12 0.83
C ASP A 43 16.41 7.44 1.76
N PRO A 44 15.17 7.09 1.35
CA PRO A 44 14.01 7.32 2.19
C PRO A 44 14.13 6.52 3.49
N LEU A 45 13.42 6.87 4.54
CA LEU A 45 13.27 6.05 5.76
C LEU A 45 12.42 4.81 5.46
N PHE A 46 11.32 5.03 4.74
CA PHE A 46 10.45 3.98 4.25
C PHE A 46 9.65 4.47 3.04
N ARG A 47 9.08 3.53 2.29
CA ARG A 47 8.15 3.81 1.21
C ARG A 47 6.89 2.96 1.36
N VAL A 48 5.75 3.54 1.05
CA VAL A 48 4.49 2.81 0.84
C VAL A 48 4.18 2.85 -0.64
N GLU A 49 4.12 1.68 -1.27
CA GLU A 49 3.94 1.58 -2.71
C GLU A 49 2.70 0.77 -3.06
N TYR A 50 2.12 1.13 -4.20
CA TYR A 50 1.04 0.40 -4.83
C TYR A 50 1.25 0.39 -6.34
N LEU A 51 1.12 -0.79 -6.92
CA LEU A 51 1.18 -1.07 -8.34
C LEU A 51 -0.01 -1.96 -8.69
N ARG A 52 -0.94 -1.43 -9.50
CA ARG A 52 -2.14 -2.15 -9.93
C ARG A 52 -1.82 -3.44 -10.69
N SER A 53 -0.76 -3.40 -11.48
CA SER A 53 -0.20 -4.51 -12.26
C SER A 53 1.21 -4.80 -11.75
N SER A 54 1.33 -5.43 -10.57
CA SER A 54 2.62 -5.94 -10.10
C SER A 54 2.99 -7.23 -10.83
N SER A 55 4.30 -7.52 -10.88
CA SER A 55 4.76 -8.84 -11.33
C SER A 55 4.37 -9.93 -10.32
N ARG A 56 4.35 -11.20 -10.73
CA ARG A 56 4.07 -12.33 -9.82
C ARG A 56 4.97 -12.39 -8.57
N ASN A 57 6.09 -11.67 -8.58
CA ASN A 57 7.13 -11.75 -7.57
C ASN A 57 7.07 -10.62 -6.53
N SER A 58 6.13 -9.68 -6.67
CA SER A 58 5.97 -8.55 -5.73
C SER A 58 4.48 -8.34 -5.43
N PRO A 59 4.12 -8.07 -4.16
CA PRO A 59 2.77 -7.65 -3.82
C PRO A 59 2.33 -6.42 -4.62
N THR A 60 1.04 -6.30 -4.86
CA THR A 60 0.42 -5.12 -5.48
C THR A 60 0.47 -3.91 -4.56
N SER A 61 0.47 -4.12 -3.24
CA SER A 61 0.75 -3.05 -2.29
C SER A 61 1.60 -3.51 -1.12
N HIS A 62 2.65 -2.74 -0.85
CA HIS A 62 3.70 -3.13 0.08
C HIS A 62 4.41 -1.94 0.70
N PHE A 63 5.08 -2.20 1.82
CA PHE A 63 6.05 -1.31 2.43
C PHE A 63 7.48 -1.73 2.08
N HIS A 64 8.34 -0.72 1.96
CA HIS A 64 9.78 -0.87 1.97
C HIS A 64 10.36 -0.14 3.18
N VAL A 65 11.22 -0.81 3.95
CA VAL A 65 11.93 -0.20 5.08
C VAL A 65 13.40 -0.06 4.72
N HIS A 66 13.94 1.14 4.84
CA HIS A 66 15.33 1.44 4.56
C HIS A 66 16.09 1.52 5.87
N ALA A 67 16.60 0.36 6.29
CA ALA A 67 17.44 0.23 7.46
C ALA A 67 18.50 -0.83 7.21
N HIS A 68 19.55 -0.83 8.04
CA HIS A 68 20.60 -1.84 7.98
C HIS A 68 20.28 -2.99 8.93
N ARG A 69 20.20 -4.20 8.37
CA ARG A 69 20.10 -5.44 9.15
C ARG A 69 20.74 -6.61 8.40
N ASP A 70 21.90 -7.03 8.88
CA ASP A 70 22.78 -7.95 8.14
C ASP A 70 22.16 -9.34 7.92
N GLU A 71 21.35 -9.85 8.85
CA GLU A 71 20.70 -11.15 8.71
C GLU A 71 19.66 -11.16 7.59
N PHE A 72 18.91 -10.06 7.43
CA PHE A 72 17.99 -9.89 6.30
C PHE A 72 18.77 -9.87 4.98
N THR A 73 19.83 -9.08 4.92
CA THR A 73 20.72 -8.99 3.76
C THR A 73 21.33 -10.34 3.38
N HIS A 74 21.80 -11.11 4.37
CA HIS A 74 22.39 -12.42 4.16
C HIS A 74 21.37 -13.44 3.63
N LEU A 75 20.21 -13.55 4.29
CA LEU A 75 19.17 -14.52 3.91
C LEU A 75 18.54 -14.17 2.56
N LEU A 76 18.28 -12.89 2.27
CA LEU A 76 17.77 -12.48 0.96
C LEU A 76 18.80 -12.69 -0.14
N GLY A 77 20.08 -12.41 0.14
CA GLY A 77 21.18 -12.73 -0.77
C GLY A 77 21.29 -14.22 -1.05
N PHE A 78 21.08 -15.08 -0.04
CA PHE A 78 21.06 -16.53 -0.21
C PHE A 78 19.86 -17.00 -1.04
N ALA A 79 18.65 -16.55 -0.73
CA ALA A 79 17.43 -16.90 -1.47
C ALA A 79 17.54 -16.53 -2.96
N THR A 80 18.13 -15.37 -3.25
CA THR A 80 18.34 -14.91 -4.62
C THR A 80 19.29 -15.80 -5.41
N LYS A 81 20.31 -16.39 -4.78
CA LYS A 81 21.23 -17.33 -5.44
C LYS A 81 20.57 -18.65 -5.82
N LEU A 82 19.50 -19.04 -5.12
CA LEU A 82 18.77 -20.29 -5.37
C LEU A 82 17.70 -20.16 -6.47
N ASP A 83 17.28 -18.93 -6.80
CA ASP A 83 16.23 -18.69 -7.79
C ASP A 83 16.81 -18.57 -9.21
N THR A 84 16.69 -19.65 -9.99
CA THR A 84 17.17 -19.72 -11.38
C THR A 84 16.44 -18.77 -12.32
N GLN A 85 15.21 -18.34 -11.99
CA GLN A 85 14.44 -17.38 -12.79
C GLN A 85 14.90 -15.93 -12.58
N LYS A 86 15.63 -15.64 -11.49
CA LYS A 86 16.21 -14.32 -11.20
C LYS A 86 17.68 -14.20 -11.61
N SER A 87 18.20 -15.12 -12.42
CA SER A 87 19.61 -15.18 -12.85
C SER A 87 20.16 -13.87 -13.44
N ALA A 88 19.36 -13.09 -14.18
CA ALA A 88 19.77 -11.77 -14.67
C ALA A 88 19.92 -10.73 -13.54
N GLN A 89 19.10 -10.87 -12.51
CA GLN A 89 19.08 -10.04 -11.31
C GLN A 89 20.28 -10.37 -10.40
N VAL A 90 20.72 -11.65 -10.36
CA VAL A 90 21.88 -12.14 -9.59
C VAL A 90 23.14 -11.30 -9.83
N ASN A 91 23.43 -10.89 -11.08
CA ASN A 91 24.60 -10.05 -11.39
C ASN A 91 24.52 -8.62 -10.81
N THR A 92 23.31 -8.06 -10.69
CA THR A 92 23.09 -6.76 -10.04
C THR A 92 23.18 -6.89 -8.52
N TYR A 93 22.69 -8.01 -7.97
CA TYR A 93 22.74 -8.32 -6.53
C TYR A 93 24.17 -8.52 -6.02
N PHE A 94 25.05 -9.15 -6.79
CA PHE A 94 26.48 -9.28 -6.42
C PHE A 94 27.24 -7.95 -6.38
N LYS A 95 26.74 -6.90 -7.06
CA LYS A 95 27.41 -5.59 -7.13
C LYS A 95 27.04 -4.63 -5.99
N ARG A 96 25.84 -4.73 -5.43
CA ARG A 96 25.31 -3.77 -4.42
C ARG A 96 25.03 -4.41 -3.05
N GLY A 97 24.98 -5.75 -2.95
CA GLY A 97 24.46 -6.43 -1.77
C GLY A 97 22.93 -6.31 -1.69
N THR A 98 22.28 -7.20 -0.93
CA THR A 98 20.82 -7.14 -0.76
C THR A 98 20.48 -6.21 0.39
N LEU A 99 19.58 -5.26 0.19
CA LEU A 99 19.18 -4.31 1.23
C LEU A 99 17.86 -4.75 1.86
N LEU A 100 17.60 -4.34 3.10
CA LEU A 100 16.28 -4.55 3.71
C LEU A 100 15.18 -3.89 2.86
N SER A 101 15.49 -2.79 2.20
CA SER A 101 14.58 -2.09 1.30
C SER A 101 14.18 -2.92 0.07
N ASP A 102 14.88 -4.02 -0.24
CA ASP A 102 14.50 -4.93 -1.33
C ASP A 102 13.39 -5.91 -0.89
N PHE A 103 13.16 -6.04 0.42
CA PHE A 103 12.03 -6.78 0.97
C PHE A 103 10.73 -6.00 0.81
N HIS A 104 9.67 -6.69 0.39
CA HIS A 104 8.35 -6.11 0.19
C HIS A 104 7.41 -6.65 1.29
N PHE A 105 7.11 -5.82 2.29
CA PHE A 105 6.15 -6.19 3.33
C PHE A 105 4.72 -5.99 2.78
N PRO A 106 3.92 -7.05 2.55
CA PRO A 106 2.60 -6.90 1.94
C PRO A 106 1.61 -6.23 2.89
N THR A 107 0.59 -5.57 2.34
CA THR A 107 -0.45 -4.86 3.10
C THR A 107 -1.82 -5.54 3.08
N GLY A 108 -1.89 -6.76 2.55
CA GLY A 108 -3.15 -7.52 2.41
C GLY A 108 -3.86 -7.30 1.06
N GLY A 109 -3.18 -6.73 0.08
CA GLY A 109 -3.69 -6.58 -1.28
C GLY A 109 -4.20 -5.17 -1.61
N PRO A 110 -4.70 -4.97 -2.84
CA PRO A 110 -4.94 -3.65 -3.39
C PRO A 110 -6.05 -2.88 -2.66
N ARG A 111 -6.98 -3.57 -1.99
CA ARG A 111 -8.12 -2.95 -1.29
C ARG A 111 -7.81 -2.53 0.15
N PHE A 112 -6.77 -3.10 0.74
CA PHE A 112 -6.40 -2.89 2.14
C PHE A 112 -5.16 -2.00 2.30
N ARG A 113 -4.63 -1.50 1.19
CA ARG A 113 -3.47 -0.62 1.19
C ARG A 113 -3.69 0.66 2.01
N PRO A 114 -2.65 1.14 2.72
CA PRO A 114 -2.68 2.44 3.40
C PRO A 114 -2.94 3.59 2.41
N CYS A 115 -3.67 4.60 2.87
CA CYS A 115 -3.77 5.89 2.19
C CYS A 115 -2.67 6.86 2.63
N LEU A 116 -2.54 7.99 1.95
CA LEU A 116 -1.56 9.03 2.31
C LEU A 116 -1.81 9.53 3.73
N GLU A 117 -3.07 9.64 4.13
CA GLU A 117 -3.49 10.08 5.46
C GLU A 117 -3.02 9.14 6.57
N ASP A 118 -2.92 7.83 6.31
CA ASP A 118 -2.35 6.87 7.26
C ASP A 118 -0.85 7.16 7.49
N VAL A 119 -0.12 7.47 6.42
CA VAL A 119 1.30 7.85 6.52
C VAL A 119 1.45 9.19 7.26
N LEU A 120 0.66 10.21 6.91
CA LEU A 120 0.71 11.53 7.55
C LEU A 120 0.42 11.47 9.05
N GLU A 121 -0.55 10.65 9.47
CA GLU A 121 -0.84 10.47 10.89
C GLU A 121 0.32 9.81 11.64
N VAL A 122 0.91 8.75 11.09
CA VAL A 122 2.11 8.11 11.68
C VAL A 122 3.26 9.11 11.80
N LEU A 123 3.53 9.90 10.76
CA LEU A 123 4.59 10.91 10.82
C LEU A 123 4.33 11.93 11.92
N ARG A 124 3.07 12.37 12.06
CA ARG A 124 2.71 13.31 13.11
C ARG A 124 2.85 12.71 14.52
N VAL A 125 2.34 11.50 14.74
CA VAL A 125 2.30 10.86 16.06
C VAL A 125 3.71 10.45 16.50
N GLU A 126 4.45 9.74 15.65
CA GLU A 126 5.75 9.15 16.01
C GLU A 126 6.88 10.19 16.07
N PHE A 127 6.84 11.24 15.23
CA PHE A 127 7.87 12.29 15.23
C PHE A 127 7.45 13.55 16.01
N ASP A 128 6.28 13.50 16.68
CA ASP A 128 5.69 14.61 17.41
C ASP A 128 5.78 15.96 16.67
N LEU A 129 5.31 15.97 15.41
CA LEU A 129 5.41 17.16 14.55
C LEU A 129 4.59 18.32 15.12
N ASP A 130 5.16 19.51 15.13
CA ASP A 130 4.49 20.71 15.63
C ASP A 130 3.46 21.23 14.62
N VAL A 131 2.22 20.74 14.74
CA VAL A 131 1.06 21.10 13.91
C VAL A 131 -0.18 21.25 14.78
N ASP A 132 -1.12 22.08 14.34
CA ASP A 132 -2.38 22.32 15.04
C ASP A 132 -3.29 21.07 15.07
N ASN A 133 -3.32 20.41 16.23
CA ASN A 133 -4.10 19.19 16.48
C ASN A 133 -5.61 19.35 16.29
N ALA A 134 -6.16 20.56 16.41
CA ALA A 134 -7.60 20.77 16.23
C ALA A 134 -8.03 20.67 14.76
N THR A 135 -7.10 20.92 13.83
CA THR A 135 -7.41 21.05 12.40
C THR A 135 -7.04 19.79 11.61
N TRP A 136 -5.82 19.26 11.76
CA TRP A 136 -5.36 18.15 10.90
C TRP A 136 -6.10 16.84 11.17
N GLN A 137 -6.41 16.52 12.43
CA GLN A 137 -7.02 15.23 12.78
C GLN A 137 -8.39 15.06 12.13
N ARG A 138 -9.21 16.12 12.14
CA ARG A 138 -10.52 16.09 11.49
C ARG A 138 -10.37 15.89 9.99
N GLN A 139 -9.40 16.54 9.37
CA GLN A 139 -9.15 16.41 7.94
C GLN A 139 -8.69 14.99 7.56
N LEU A 140 -7.74 14.41 8.29
CA LEU A 140 -7.28 13.05 8.04
C LEU A 140 -8.41 12.03 8.25
N ARG A 141 -9.22 12.18 9.30
CA ARG A 141 -10.40 11.32 9.53
C ARG A 141 -11.38 11.36 8.36
N THR A 142 -11.78 12.55 7.90
CA THR A 142 -12.72 12.71 6.79
C THR A 142 -12.17 12.13 5.49
N ALA A 143 -10.90 12.41 5.16
CA ALA A 143 -10.27 11.91 3.95
C ALA A 143 -10.10 10.38 3.97
N ARG A 144 -9.68 9.82 5.11
CA ARG A 144 -9.57 8.38 5.34
C ARG A 144 -10.93 7.67 5.27
N GLU A 145 -11.98 8.25 5.83
CA GLU A 145 -13.33 7.71 5.69
C GLU A 145 -13.73 7.62 4.21
N LYS A 146 -13.55 8.72 3.46
CA LYS A 146 -13.82 8.74 2.02
C LYS A 146 -13.02 7.66 1.28
N TRP A 147 -11.73 7.53 1.57
CA TRP A 147 -10.88 6.48 1.00
C TRP A 147 -11.39 5.08 1.30
N ARG A 148 -11.67 4.80 2.58
CA ARG A 148 -12.15 3.48 3.03
C ARG A 148 -13.48 3.13 2.39
N ARG A 149 -14.43 4.07 2.30
CA ARG A 149 -15.69 3.84 1.58
C ARG A 149 -15.48 3.47 0.10
N ILE A 150 -14.53 4.12 -0.57
CA ILE A 150 -14.18 3.80 -1.97
C ILE A 150 -13.57 2.39 -2.06
N GLN A 151 -12.65 2.03 -1.16
CA GLN A 151 -12.04 0.70 -1.15
C GLN A 151 -13.03 -0.40 -0.76
N THR A 152 -13.91 -0.17 0.21
CA THR A 152 -15.00 -1.09 0.58
C THR A 152 -15.91 -1.33 -0.61
N ALA A 153 -16.36 -0.28 -1.30
CA ALA A 153 -17.18 -0.44 -2.50
C ALA A 153 -16.44 -1.19 -3.63
N ALA A 154 -15.12 -1.03 -3.74
CA ALA A 154 -14.31 -1.80 -4.68
C ALA A 154 -14.15 -3.27 -4.27
N ALA A 155 -13.97 -3.56 -2.97
CA ALA A 155 -13.92 -4.92 -2.44
C ALA A 155 -15.24 -5.66 -2.62
N VAL A 156 -16.38 -5.00 -2.35
CA VAL A 156 -17.72 -5.56 -2.63
C VAL A 156 -17.90 -5.87 -4.11
N ARG A 157 -17.40 -5.03 -5.02
CA ARG A 157 -17.43 -5.33 -6.46
C ARG A 157 -16.55 -6.51 -6.86
N ASP A 158 -15.52 -6.80 -6.08
CA ASP A 158 -14.61 -7.92 -6.31
C ASP A 158 -15.16 -9.23 -5.68
N CYS A 159 -16.03 -9.15 -4.67
CA CYS A 159 -16.62 -10.31 -3.97
C CYS A 159 -18.08 -10.06 -3.54
N PRO A 160 -19.02 -9.92 -4.50
CA PRO A 160 -20.37 -9.43 -4.21
C PRO A 160 -21.30 -10.44 -3.52
N ASP A 161 -21.14 -11.73 -3.77
CA ASP A 161 -21.81 -12.83 -3.07
C ASP A 161 -21.45 -12.85 -1.58
N GLU A 162 -20.19 -12.65 -1.21
CA GLU A 162 -19.80 -12.55 0.20
C GLU A 162 -20.41 -11.32 0.89
N ALA A 163 -20.49 -10.19 0.17
CA ALA A 163 -21.17 -9.00 0.68
C ALA A 163 -22.67 -9.23 0.89
N VAL A 164 -23.34 -9.93 -0.04
CA VAL A 164 -24.76 -10.29 0.09
C VAL A 164 -24.98 -11.27 1.24
N ARG A 165 -24.10 -12.27 1.39
CA ARG A 165 -24.14 -13.22 2.52
C ARG A 165 -24.12 -12.48 3.85
N VAL A 166 -23.16 -11.56 4.05
CA VAL A 166 -23.07 -10.73 5.26
C VAL A 166 -24.33 -9.90 5.49
N LEU A 167 -24.88 -9.27 4.44
CA LEU A 167 -26.10 -8.46 4.59
C LEU A 167 -27.32 -9.31 5.01
N ILE A 168 -27.44 -10.53 4.49
CA ILE A 168 -28.54 -11.44 4.84
C ILE A 168 -28.35 -11.99 6.26
N GLU A 169 -27.16 -12.51 6.57
CA GLU A 169 -26.90 -13.24 7.82
C GLU A 169 -26.69 -12.31 9.03
N ASP A 170 -26.02 -11.16 8.85
CA ASP A 170 -25.63 -10.29 9.97
C ASP A 170 -26.59 -9.10 10.15
N PHE A 171 -27.37 -8.75 9.12
CA PHE A 171 -28.26 -7.58 9.11
C PHE A 171 -29.71 -7.91 8.75
N ASP A 172 -30.08 -9.19 8.71
CA ASP A 172 -31.43 -9.69 8.42
C ASP A 172 -32.01 -9.14 7.09
N LEU A 173 -31.16 -8.90 6.09
CA LEU A 173 -31.63 -8.46 4.78
C LEU A 173 -32.47 -9.59 4.13
N PRO A 174 -33.68 -9.32 3.64
CA PRO A 174 -34.47 -10.33 2.93
C PRO A 174 -33.73 -10.89 1.73
N VAL A 175 -33.80 -12.22 1.54
CA VAL A 175 -33.21 -12.88 0.37
C VAL A 175 -33.89 -12.36 -0.90
N PRO A 176 -33.14 -11.78 -1.85
CA PRO A 176 -33.73 -11.24 -3.07
C PRO A 176 -34.42 -12.31 -3.93
N GLU A 177 -35.70 -12.12 -4.25
CA GLU A 177 -36.40 -13.01 -5.18
C GLU A 177 -35.99 -12.74 -6.63
N GLY A 178 -35.72 -13.80 -7.39
CA GLY A 178 -35.40 -13.70 -8.83
C GLY A 178 -34.04 -13.05 -9.14
N TRP A 179 -33.19 -12.83 -8.14
CA TRP A 179 -31.86 -12.25 -8.31
C TRP A 179 -30.81 -13.08 -7.58
N SER A 180 -29.66 -13.28 -8.22
CA SER A 180 -28.48 -13.92 -7.63
C SER A 180 -27.29 -12.98 -7.71
N ALA A 181 -26.50 -12.93 -6.64
CA ALA A 181 -25.25 -12.19 -6.65
C ALA A 181 -24.29 -12.77 -7.72
N PRO A 182 -23.51 -11.93 -8.43
CA PRO A 182 -22.37 -12.41 -9.20
C PRO A 182 -21.38 -13.17 -8.29
N ALA A 183 -20.60 -14.09 -8.85
CA ALA A 183 -19.57 -14.80 -8.08
C ALA A 183 -18.38 -13.88 -7.75
N CYS A 184 -17.70 -14.14 -6.63
CA CYS A 184 -16.42 -13.48 -6.31
C CYS A 184 -15.38 -13.70 -7.42
N ASP A 185 -14.63 -12.64 -7.71
CA ASP A 185 -13.38 -12.71 -8.46
C ASP A 185 -12.27 -13.21 -7.53
N VAL A 186 -12.21 -14.53 -7.36
CA VAL A 186 -11.27 -15.22 -6.44
C VAL A 186 -9.82 -14.91 -6.80
N GLU A 187 -9.50 -14.80 -8.09
CA GLU A 187 -8.14 -14.44 -8.53
C GLU A 187 -7.73 -13.07 -8.01
N LYS A 188 -8.65 -12.10 -8.02
CA LYS A 188 -8.39 -10.75 -7.55
C LYS A 188 -8.35 -10.64 -6.04
N MET A 189 -9.16 -11.43 -5.33
CA MET A 189 -9.15 -11.53 -3.87
C MET A 189 -7.86 -12.17 -3.35
N ALA A 190 -7.31 -13.15 -4.07
CA ALA A 190 -6.08 -13.82 -3.69
C ALA A 190 -4.79 -13.05 -4.07
N ARG A 191 -4.89 -11.87 -4.70
CA ARG A 191 -3.72 -11.04 -5.03
C ARG A 191 -3.20 -10.32 -3.79
N SER A 192 -1.94 -10.60 -3.46
CA SER A 192 -1.10 -9.78 -2.58
C SER A 192 -0.63 -8.55 -3.33
#